data_AF-A0A0R2L5L7-F1
#
_entry.id   AF-A0A0R2L5L7-F1
#
_cell.length_a   1.000
_cell.length_b   1.000
_cell.length_c   1.000
_cell.angle_alpha   90.00
_cell.angle_beta   90.00
_cell.angle_gamma   90.00
#
_symmetry.space_group_name_H-M   'P 1'
#
loop_
_entity.id
_entity.type
_entity.pdbx_description
1 polymer ?
#
loop_
_entity_poly.entity_id
_entity_poly.type
_entity_poly.pdbx_seq_one_letter_code
_entity_poly.pdbx_strand_id
1 'polypeptide(L)'
;MNFVAMDFETASAQRHSACSLALTVVRNNAVVDEFYTLIKPDVEFSWRNTQIHGIHASDVADAPTFSEVWPHIQQFYTNDQLVVAHNAPFDNGVLKSSLDHFGFAPAHYLTLDTVKTSRRFFPDFPNHKLNTVSERLHVNLEHHHNALDDSLACANILIYQDQQFGAAALKPFVKLT
;
A
#
# COMPACT_ATOMS: atom_id res chain seq x y z
N MET A 1 6.98 12.12 -11.17
CA MET A 1 5.61 11.57 -11.21
C MET A 1 4.77 12.05 -10.03
N ASN A 2 3.44 11.99 -10.17
CA ASN A 2 2.45 12.24 -9.11
C ASN A 2 1.67 10.95 -8.87
N PHE A 3 1.62 10.47 -7.63
CA PHE A 3 0.88 9.26 -7.25
C PHE A 3 0.67 9.22 -5.72
N VAL A 4 -0.01 8.18 -5.25
CA VAL A 4 -0.11 7.81 -3.85
C VAL A 4 0.38 6.38 -3.71
N ALA A 5 1.30 6.09 -2.78
CA ALA A 5 1.57 4.70 -2.40
C ALA A 5 0.64 4.31 -1.25
N MET A 6 0.15 3.08 -1.23
CA MET A 6 -0.66 2.55 -0.14
C MET A 6 -0.11 1.22 0.35
N ASP A 7 -0.32 0.96 1.62
CA ASP A 7 -0.04 -0.33 2.25
C ASP A 7 -1.07 -0.59 3.36
N PHE A 8 -1.60 -1.82 3.41
CA PHE A 8 -2.50 -2.28 4.45
C PHE A 8 -1.90 -3.45 5.23
N GLU A 9 -2.10 -3.41 6.55
CA GLU A 9 -2.02 -4.62 7.37
C GLU A 9 -3.43 -5.15 7.69
N THR A 10 -3.57 -6.46 7.80
CA THR A 10 -4.86 -7.10 8.10
C THR A 10 -4.80 -7.90 9.38
N ALA A 11 -5.84 -7.82 10.22
CA ALA A 11 -5.95 -8.58 11.46
C ALA A 11 -6.11 -10.09 11.24
N SER A 12 -6.61 -10.52 10.07
CA SER A 12 -6.87 -11.92 9.77
C SER A 12 -6.66 -12.22 8.28
N ALA A 13 -6.97 -13.46 7.87
CA ALA A 13 -7.01 -13.86 6.46
C ALA A 13 -8.17 -13.23 5.67
N GLN A 14 -9.16 -12.63 6.35
CA GLN A 14 -10.28 -11.95 5.71
C GLN A 14 -9.84 -10.60 5.14
N ARG A 15 -10.20 -10.31 3.88
CA ARG A 15 -9.72 -9.11 3.19
C ARG A 15 -10.31 -7.81 3.73
N HIS A 16 -11.51 -7.83 4.32
CA HIS A 16 -12.11 -6.66 4.98
C HIS A 16 -11.58 -6.42 6.40
N SER A 17 -10.55 -7.15 6.84
CA SER A 17 -10.02 -7.06 8.21
C SER A 17 -8.85 -6.09 8.37
N ALA A 18 -8.82 -5.00 7.58
CA ALA A 18 -7.77 -3.99 7.70
C ALA A 18 -7.61 -3.54 9.16
N CYS A 19 -6.40 -3.61 9.69
CA CYS A 19 -6.05 -3.18 11.05
C CYS A 19 -5.07 -2.00 11.07
N SER A 20 -4.43 -1.69 9.93
CA SER A 20 -3.79 -0.40 9.69
C SER A 20 -3.80 -0.06 8.20
N LEU A 21 -3.63 1.23 7.91
CA LEU A 21 -3.47 1.76 6.56
C LEU A 21 -2.44 2.88 6.60
N ALA A 22 -1.54 2.88 5.61
CA ALA A 22 -0.70 4.03 5.30
C ALA A 22 -0.87 4.50 3.86
N LEU A 23 -0.81 5.81 3.66
CA LEU A 23 -0.77 6.47 2.36
C LEU A 23 0.44 7.41 2.30
N THR A 24 1.29 7.26 1.29
CA THR A 24 2.40 8.17 1.01
C THR A 24 2.08 8.98 -0.23
N VAL A 25 1.95 10.30 -0.10
CA VAL A 25 1.60 11.19 -1.20
C VAL A 25 2.87 11.68 -1.90
N VAL A 26 2.99 11.38 -3.18
CA VAL A 26 4.13 11.80 -4.01
C VAL A 26 3.70 12.86 -5.01
N ARG A 27 4.42 13.97 -5.06
CA ARG A 27 4.27 15.01 -6.08
C ARG A 27 5.63 15.35 -6.68
N ASN A 28 5.71 15.41 -8.00
CA ASN A 28 6.94 15.71 -8.73
C ASN A 28 8.15 14.85 -8.29
N ASN A 29 7.95 13.56 -8.05
CA ASN A 29 8.97 12.62 -7.52
C ASN A 29 9.52 12.95 -6.13
N ALA A 30 8.79 13.74 -5.34
CA ALA A 30 9.09 13.97 -3.94
C ALA A 30 7.90 13.50 -3.08
N VAL A 31 8.20 12.85 -1.96
CA VAL A 31 7.20 12.65 -0.90
C VAL A 31 6.84 14.02 -0.34
N VAL A 32 5.55 14.35 -0.31
CA VAL A 32 5.06 15.65 0.16
C VAL A 32 4.09 15.54 1.32
N ASP A 33 3.54 14.36 1.57
CA ASP A 33 2.62 14.11 2.68
C ASP A 33 2.55 12.62 3.00
N GLU A 34 2.15 12.31 4.22
CA GLU A 34 2.02 10.96 4.76
C GLU A 34 0.75 10.88 5.62
N PHE A 35 0.00 9.80 5.48
CA PHE A 35 -1.14 9.50 6.32
C PHE A 35 -0.99 8.09 6.87
N TYR A 36 -1.17 7.92 8.17
CA TYR A 36 -1.17 6.61 8.82
C TYR A 36 -2.31 6.56 9.83
N THR A 37 -3.01 5.43 9.88
CA THR A 37 -4.00 5.15 10.92
C THR A 37 -4.03 3.67 11.26
N LEU A 38 -4.17 3.37 12.55
CA LEU A 38 -4.73 2.11 12.99
C LEU A 38 -6.22 2.07 12.62
N ILE A 39 -6.73 0.85 12.43
CA ILE A 39 -8.12 0.60 12.09
C ILE A 39 -8.61 -0.48 13.04
N LYS A 40 -9.80 -0.29 13.61
CA LYS A 40 -10.49 -1.32 14.40
C LYS A 40 -11.30 -2.20 13.46
N PRO A 41 -10.85 -3.43 13.14
CA PRO A 41 -11.64 -4.36 12.37
C PRO A 41 -12.74 -4.98 13.24
N ASP A 42 -13.79 -5.48 12.59
CA ASP A 42 -14.90 -6.19 13.23
C ASP A 42 -14.74 -7.73 13.22
N VAL A 43 -13.50 -8.19 13.15
CA VAL A 43 -13.14 -9.62 13.15
C VAL A 43 -12.14 -9.96 14.24
N GLU A 44 -12.03 -11.25 14.57
CA GLU A 44 -11.00 -11.73 15.48
C GLU A 44 -9.60 -11.66 14.85
N PHE A 45 -8.63 -11.24 15.66
CA PHE A 45 -7.23 -11.21 15.26
C PHE A 45 -6.67 -12.63 15.15
N SER A 46 -6.05 -12.93 14.01
CA SER A 46 -5.25 -14.12 13.83
C SER A 46 -3.84 -13.90 14.37
N TRP A 47 -3.37 -14.86 15.17
CA TRP A 47 -1.98 -14.87 15.64
C TRP A 47 -0.97 -14.82 14.48
N ARG A 48 -1.27 -15.44 13.32
CA ARG A 48 -0.35 -15.45 12.17
C ARG A 48 -0.14 -14.04 11.60
N ASN A 49 -1.21 -13.25 11.49
CA ASN A 49 -1.13 -11.86 11.03
C ASN A 49 -0.41 -11.00 12.06
N THR A 50 -0.81 -11.12 13.33
CA THR A 50 -0.17 -10.40 14.44
C THR A 50 1.34 -10.65 14.50
N GLN A 51 1.81 -11.87 14.20
CA GLN A 51 3.24 -12.19 14.18
C GLN A 51 4.01 -11.46 13.07
N ILE A 52 3.34 -11.08 11.98
CA ILE A 52 3.96 -10.39 10.84
C ILE A 52 4.20 -8.92 11.18
N HIS A 53 3.15 -8.20 11.57
CA HIS A 53 3.17 -6.74 11.73
C HIS A 53 3.20 -6.26 13.19
N GLY A 54 2.99 -7.14 14.16
CA GLY A 54 3.03 -6.82 15.59
C GLY A 54 1.84 -6.02 16.13
N ILE A 55 0.77 -5.85 15.36
CA ILE A 55 -0.43 -5.11 15.78
C ILE A 55 -1.38 -6.10 16.46
N HIS A 56 -1.68 -5.85 17.73
CA HIS A 56 -2.58 -6.62 18.56
C HIS A 56 -3.97 -6.00 18.60
N ALA A 57 -4.97 -6.81 18.97
CA ALA A 57 -6.34 -6.33 19.17
C ALA A 57 -6.44 -5.21 20.22
N SER A 58 -5.53 -5.18 21.21
CA SER A 58 -5.43 -4.11 22.20
C SER A 58 -5.01 -2.77 21.60
N ASP A 59 -4.19 -2.79 20.56
CA ASP A 59 -3.62 -1.57 19.97
C ASP A 59 -4.68 -0.81 19.16
N VAL A 60 -5.66 -1.54 18.62
CA VAL A 60 -6.75 -1.00 17.80
C VAL A 60 -8.07 -0.83 18.58
N ALA A 61 -8.07 -1.06 19.89
CA ALA A 61 -9.30 -1.10 20.69
C ALA A 61 -10.10 0.22 20.62
N ASP A 62 -9.39 1.35 20.58
CA ASP A 62 -9.91 2.71 20.49
C ASP A 62 -9.68 3.36 19.11
N ALA A 63 -9.20 2.59 18.13
CA ALA A 63 -8.98 3.07 16.76
C ALA A 63 -10.31 3.22 16.00
N PRO A 64 -10.37 4.09 14.97
CA PRO A 64 -11.56 4.22 14.12
C PRO A 64 -11.81 2.95 13.32
N THR A 65 -13.07 2.68 12.98
CA THR A 65 -13.41 1.62 12.02
C THR A 65 -13.05 2.05 10.60
N PHE A 66 -12.98 1.09 9.66
CA PHE A 66 -12.76 1.44 8.25
C PHE A 66 -13.85 2.38 7.70
N SER A 67 -15.11 2.25 8.14
CA SER A 67 -16.19 3.15 7.70
C SER A 67 -16.01 4.59 8.19
N GLU A 68 -15.32 4.78 9.31
CA GLU A 68 -14.96 6.12 9.81
C GLU A 68 -13.73 6.67 9.07
N VAL A 69 -12.77 5.83 8.68
CA VAL A 69 -11.57 6.24 7.94
C VAL A 69 -11.90 6.60 6.47
N TRP A 70 -12.72 5.79 5.80
CA TRP A 70 -12.94 5.88 4.35
C TRP A 70 -13.33 7.30 3.86
N PRO A 71 -14.27 8.03 4.51
CA PRO A 71 -14.65 9.37 4.09
C PRO A 71 -13.49 10.36 3.97
N HIS A 72 -12.42 10.18 4.75
CA HIS A 72 -11.25 11.06 4.78
C HIS A 72 -10.25 10.76 3.63
N ILE A 73 -10.22 9.52 3.16
CA ILE A 73 -9.21 9.06 2.20
C ILE A 73 -9.75 8.80 0.79
N GLN A 74 -11.08 8.70 0.62
CA GLN A 74 -11.71 8.36 -0.67
C GLN A 74 -11.28 9.27 -1.84
N GLN A 75 -10.88 10.51 -1.54
CA GLN A 75 -10.36 11.48 -2.53
C GLN A 75 -9.08 11.00 -3.24
N PHE A 76 -8.32 10.06 -2.66
CA PHE A 76 -7.14 9.45 -3.28
C PHE A 76 -7.48 8.29 -4.22
N TYR A 77 -8.75 7.93 -4.37
CA TYR A 77 -9.18 6.77 -5.15
C TYR A 77 -10.15 7.19 -6.26
N THR A 78 -9.66 8.04 -7.16
CA THR A 78 -10.39 8.54 -8.32
C THR A 78 -9.83 7.98 -9.63
N ASN A 79 -10.62 7.97 -10.71
CA ASN A 79 -10.27 7.32 -11.97
C ASN A 79 -8.92 7.74 -12.56
N ASP A 80 -8.47 8.98 -12.31
CA ASP A 80 -7.22 9.54 -12.84
C ASP A 80 -6.06 9.46 -11.83
N GLN A 81 -6.33 9.06 -10.59
CA GLN A 81 -5.33 8.98 -9.54
C GLN A 81 -4.57 7.65 -9.66
N LEU A 82 -3.24 7.73 -9.75
CA LEU A 82 -2.36 6.57 -9.65
C LEU A 82 -2.13 6.22 -8.18
N VAL A 83 -2.48 4.99 -7.82
CA VAL A 83 -2.25 4.38 -6.51
C VAL A 83 -1.30 3.18 -6.67
N VAL A 84 -0.27 3.13 -5.86
CA VAL A 84 0.87 2.22 -6.02
C VAL A 84 0.99 1.36 -4.78
N ALA A 85 1.30 0.07 -4.96
CA ALA A 85 1.54 -0.84 -3.84
C ALA A 85 2.54 -1.92 -4.24
N HIS A 86 3.26 -2.47 -3.26
CA HIS A 86 4.25 -3.52 -3.48
C HIS A 86 3.62 -4.89 -3.31
N ASN A 87 3.15 -5.49 -4.40
CA ASN A 87 2.13 -6.56 -4.45
C ASN A 87 0.69 -6.02 -4.43
N ALA A 88 0.41 -5.01 -5.27
CA ALA A 88 -0.90 -4.34 -5.36
C ALA A 88 -2.17 -5.22 -5.39
N PRO A 89 -2.19 -6.47 -5.94
CA PRO A 89 -3.36 -7.33 -5.80
C PRO A 89 -3.81 -7.57 -4.35
N PHE A 90 -2.88 -7.55 -3.38
CA PHE A 90 -3.18 -7.66 -1.96
C PHE A 90 -3.98 -6.45 -1.47
N ASP A 91 -3.39 -5.26 -1.58
CA ASP A 91 -3.94 -3.99 -1.06
C ASP A 91 -5.23 -3.58 -1.78
N ASN A 92 -5.25 -3.71 -3.11
CA ASN A 92 -6.47 -3.48 -3.89
C ASN A 92 -7.60 -4.43 -3.44
N GLY A 93 -7.25 -5.68 -3.08
CA GLY A 93 -8.19 -6.66 -2.56
C GLY A 93 -8.70 -6.32 -1.16
N VAL A 94 -7.83 -5.80 -0.28
CA VAL A 94 -8.21 -5.33 1.06
C VAL A 94 -9.16 -4.15 0.96
N LEU A 95 -8.81 -3.13 0.16
CA LEU A 95 -9.66 -1.96 -0.05
C LEU A 95 -11.02 -2.36 -0.64
N LYS A 96 -11.03 -3.13 -1.72
CA LYS A 96 -12.27 -3.58 -2.37
C LYS A 96 -13.17 -4.35 -1.40
N SER A 97 -12.61 -5.30 -0.65
CA SER A 97 -13.39 -6.08 0.31
C SER A 97 -13.90 -5.24 1.47
N SER A 98 -13.13 -4.26 1.93
CA SER A 98 -13.56 -3.36 3.00
C SER A 98 -14.69 -2.44 2.54
N LEU A 99 -14.62 -1.89 1.32
CA LEU A 99 -15.70 -1.11 0.73
C LEU A 99 -17.00 -1.91 0.61
N ASP A 100 -16.92 -3.14 0.08
CA ASP A 100 -18.05 -4.05 -0.06
C ASP A 100 -18.68 -4.40 1.30
N HIS A 101 -17.84 -4.76 2.27
CA HIS A 101 -18.27 -5.13 3.62
C HIS A 101 -19.02 -4.01 4.36
N PHE A 102 -18.57 -2.77 4.21
CA PHE A 102 -19.22 -1.60 4.83
C PHE A 102 -20.26 -0.92 3.93
N GLY A 103 -20.59 -1.50 2.77
CA GLY A 103 -21.64 -1.01 1.87
C GLY A 103 -21.31 0.28 1.13
N PHE A 104 -20.03 0.60 0.93
CA PHE A 104 -19.61 1.73 0.11
C PHE A 104 -19.59 1.38 -1.38
N ALA A 105 -19.69 2.41 -2.22
CA ALA A 105 -19.52 2.25 -3.65
C ALA A 105 -18.09 1.75 -3.97
N PRO A 106 -17.92 0.90 -5.01
CA PRO A 106 -16.60 0.53 -5.48
C PRO A 106 -15.78 1.75 -5.88
N ALA A 107 -14.52 1.78 -5.47
CA ALA A 107 -13.57 2.79 -5.92
C ALA A 107 -12.87 2.34 -7.20
N HIS A 108 -12.64 3.28 -8.10
CA HIS A 108 -11.95 3.06 -9.38
C HIS A 108 -10.80 4.03 -9.51
N TYR A 109 -9.60 3.51 -9.73
CA TYR A 109 -8.37 4.28 -9.82
C TYR A 109 -7.33 3.54 -10.66
N LEU A 110 -6.27 4.25 -11.04
CA LEU A 110 -5.13 3.64 -11.72
C LEU A 110 -4.25 2.95 -10.69
N THR A 111 -3.82 1.72 -10.95
CA THR A 111 -2.94 0.95 -10.06
C THR A 111 -1.64 0.54 -10.75
N LEU A 112 -0.54 0.55 -10.00
CA LEU A 112 0.75 0.01 -10.41
C LEU A 112 1.34 -0.86 -9.29
N ASP A 113 1.88 -2.01 -9.68
CA ASP A 113 2.49 -2.97 -8.77
C ASP A 113 4.03 -2.94 -8.89
N THR A 114 4.71 -2.48 -7.84
CA THR A 114 6.17 -2.34 -7.84
C THR A 114 6.90 -3.67 -7.88
N VAL A 115 6.25 -4.81 -7.57
CA VAL A 115 6.83 -6.15 -7.79
C VAL A 115 6.97 -6.41 -9.28
N LYS A 116 6.00 -5.99 -10.10
CA LYS A 116 6.02 -6.22 -11.56
C LYS A 116 7.05 -5.35 -12.24
N THR A 117 7.15 -4.08 -11.86
CA THR A 117 8.19 -3.20 -12.39
C THR A 117 9.57 -3.64 -11.93
N SER A 118 9.72 -4.06 -10.66
CA SER A 118 10.98 -4.60 -10.14
C SER A 118 11.43 -5.85 -10.93
N ARG A 119 10.54 -6.79 -11.21
CA ARG A 119 10.83 -7.95 -12.07
C ARG A 119 11.29 -7.58 -13.48
N ARG A 120 10.73 -6.51 -14.04
CA ARG A 120 11.08 -6.05 -15.39
C ARG A 120 12.45 -5.37 -15.41
N PHE A 121 12.70 -4.49 -14.45
CA PHE A 121 13.84 -3.58 -14.47
C PHE A 121 15.07 -4.14 -13.75
N PHE A 122 14.88 -5.08 -12.82
CA PHE A 122 15.94 -5.69 -12.03
C PHE A 122 15.86 -7.22 -12.05
N PRO A 123 15.91 -7.87 -13.23
CA PRO A 123 15.72 -9.31 -13.36
C PRO A 123 16.75 -10.15 -12.58
N ASP A 124 17.90 -9.56 -12.26
CA ASP A 124 19.00 -10.23 -11.55
C ASP A 124 18.89 -10.15 -10.01
N PHE A 125 17.84 -9.51 -9.46
CA PHE A 125 17.61 -9.51 -8.02
C PHE A 125 17.22 -10.92 -7.54
N PRO A 126 17.71 -11.36 -6.37
CA PRO A 126 17.47 -12.73 -5.90
C PRO A 126 15.98 -13.02 -5.66
N ASN A 127 15.22 -11.98 -5.33
CA ASN A 127 13.77 -11.96 -5.32
C ASN A 127 13.29 -10.50 -5.38
N HIS A 128 11.97 -10.29 -5.40
CA HIS A 128 11.35 -8.95 -5.49
C HIS A 128 10.49 -8.62 -4.27
N LYS A 129 10.82 -9.17 -3.10
CA LYS A 129 10.22 -8.75 -1.83
C LYS A 129 10.63 -7.33 -1.51
N LEU A 130 9.79 -6.60 -0.79
CA LEU A 130 9.98 -5.18 -0.52
C LEU A 130 11.34 -4.91 0.15
N ASN A 131 11.70 -5.68 1.17
CA ASN A 131 12.99 -5.57 1.85
C ASN A 131 14.20 -5.79 0.91
N THR A 132 14.13 -6.80 0.03
CA THR A 132 15.21 -7.11 -0.92
C THR A 132 15.37 -5.99 -1.95
N VAL A 133 14.26 -5.48 -2.49
CA VAL A 133 14.30 -4.38 -3.46
C VAL A 133 14.80 -3.10 -2.78
N SER A 134 14.33 -2.83 -1.56
CA SER A 134 14.73 -1.63 -0.80
C SER A 134 16.23 -1.65 -0.50
N GLU A 135 16.76 -2.76 0.00
CA GLU A 135 18.18 -2.96 0.25
C GLU A 135 19.02 -2.73 -1.02
N ARG A 136 18.63 -3.36 -2.14
CA ARG A 136 19.37 -3.29 -3.41
C ARG A 136 19.33 -1.91 -4.05
N LEU A 137 18.29 -1.12 -3.79
CA LEU A 137 18.12 0.23 -4.33
C LEU A 137 18.53 1.32 -3.32
N HIS A 138 19.05 0.94 -2.15
CA HIS A 138 19.38 1.87 -1.05
C HIS A 138 18.19 2.74 -0.61
N VAL A 139 16.98 2.17 -0.65
CA VAL A 139 15.76 2.77 -0.11
C VAL A 139 15.66 2.39 1.38
N ASN A 140 15.37 3.37 2.23
CA ASN A 140 15.22 3.14 3.66
C ASN A 140 13.98 2.27 3.94
N LEU A 141 14.15 1.27 4.80
CA LEU A 141 13.08 0.43 5.32
C LEU A 141 13.49 -0.02 6.72
N GLU A 142 13.06 0.72 7.73
CA GLU A 142 13.50 0.50 9.12
C GLU A 142 12.71 -0.63 9.78
N HIS A 143 11.37 -0.60 9.65
CA HIS A 143 10.47 -1.58 10.23
C HIS A 143 9.61 -2.23 9.14
N HIS A 144 10.10 -3.33 8.56
CA HIS A 144 9.29 -4.11 7.63
C HIS A 144 8.03 -4.63 8.32
N HIS A 145 6.88 -4.57 7.64
CA HIS A 145 5.53 -4.82 8.19
C HIS A 145 4.98 -3.75 9.13
N ASN A 146 5.58 -2.55 9.09
CA ASN A 146 4.88 -1.34 9.49
C ASN A 146 4.33 -0.68 8.21
N ALA A 147 3.02 -0.46 8.15
CA ALA A 147 2.38 0.04 6.93
C ALA A 147 2.98 1.38 6.46
N LEU A 148 3.40 2.27 7.37
CA LEU A 148 4.00 3.56 6.99
C LEU A 148 5.37 3.36 6.34
N ASP A 149 6.25 2.58 6.98
CA ASP A 149 7.58 2.27 6.44
C ASP A 149 7.48 1.53 5.10
N ASP A 150 6.55 0.57 4.98
CA ASP A 150 6.35 -0.21 3.76
C ASP A 150 5.77 0.65 2.62
N SER A 151 4.82 1.55 2.91
CA SER A 151 4.27 2.53 1.95
C SER A 151 5.33 3.52 1.47
N LEU A 152 6.18 4.03 2.38
CA LEU A 152 7.30 4.91 2.05
C LEU A 152 8.35 4.22 1.19
N ALA A 153 8.71 2.99 1.53
CA ALA A 153 9.63 2.18 0.74
C ALA A 153 9.07 1.94 -0.67
N CYS A 154 7.79 1.57 -0.78
CA CYS A 154 7.10 1.41 -2.07
C CYS A 154 7.15 2.69 -2.91
N ALA A 155 6.86 3.85 -2.31
CA ALA A 155 6.92 5.14 -2.99
C ALA A 155 8.33 5.45 -3.51
N ASN A 156 9.35 5.28 -2.67
CA ASN A 156 10.74 5.55 -3.02
C ASN A 156 11.27 4.58 -4.09
N ILE A 157 10.82 3.32 -4.09
CA ILE A 157 11.13 2.37 -5.17
C ILE A 157 10.58 2.87 -6.50
N LEU A 158 9.33 3.34 -6.56
CA LEU A 158 8.77 3.84 -7.81
C LEU A 158 9.43 5.16 -8.26
N ILE A 159 9.74 6.06 -7.33
CA ILE A 159 10.51 7.28 -7.60
C ILE A 159 11.88 6.92 -8.22
N TYR A 160 12.59 5.97 -7.63
CA TYR A 160 13.86 5.49 -8.17
C TYR A 160 13.68 4.94 -9.59
N GLN A 161 12.68 4.09 -9.81
CA GLN A 161 12.39 3.51 -11.13
C GLN A 161 12.05 4.58 -12.17
N ASP A 162 11.29 5.61 -11.82
CA ASP A 162 10.99 6.74 -12.71
C ASP A 162 12.26 7.53 -13.06
N GLN A 163 13.11 7.80 -12.07
CA GLN A 163 14.37 8.53 -12.28
C GLN A 163 15.35 7.75 -13.17
N GLN A 164 15.41 6.43 -13.06
CA GLN A 164 16.35 5.60 -13.82
C GLN A 164 15.83 5.20 -15.21
N PHE A 165 14.54 4.89 -15.35
CA PHE A 165 13.97 4.31 -16.57
C PHE A 165 12.97 5.23 -17.27
N GLY A 166 12.49 6.28 -16.59
CA GLY A 166 11.51 7.24 -17.09
C GLY A 166 10.06 6.74 -17.06
N ALA A 167 9.13 7.69 -16.89
CA ALA A 167 7.69 7.43 -16.80
C ALA A 167 7.13 6.64 -18.00
N ALA A 168 7.70 6.80 -19.19
CA ALA A 168 7.30 6.05 -20.39
C ALA A 168 7.49 4.53 -20.23
N ALA A 169 8.54 4.11 -19.52
CA ALA A 169 8.81 2.69 -19.25
C ALA A 169 7.84 2.11 -18.20
N LEU A 170 7.29 2.95 -17.32
CA LEU A 170 6.33 2.57 -16.27
C LEU A 170 4.90 2.48 -16.78
N LYS A 171 4.53 3.27 -17.80
CA LYS A 171 3.17 3.35 -18.34
C LYS A 171 2.52 1.98 -18.68
N PRO A 172 3.22 1.00 -19.27
CA PRO A 172 2.63 -0.32 -19.56
C PRO A 172 2.21 -1.12 -18.32
N PHE A 173 2.68 -0.74 -17.13
CA PHE A 173 2.37 -1.41 -15.86
C PHE A 173 1.15 -0.81 -15.15
N VAL A 174 0.69 0.37 -15.59
CA VAL A 174 -0.49 1.03 -15.05
C VAL A 174 -1.75 0.33 -15.56
N LYS A 175 -2.65 -0.02 -14.65
CA LYS A 175 -3.93 -0.67 -14.96
C LYS A 175 -5.07 0.08 -14.27
N LEU A 176 -6.29 -0.04 -14.78
CA LEU A 176 -7.48 0.38 -14.04
C LEU A 176 -7.91 -0.76 -13.10
N THR A 177 -8.32 -0.41 -11.87
CA THR A 177 -8.87 -1.36 -10.88
C THR A 177 -10.34 -1.69 -11.12
#